data_AF-A0A9X5GQL5-F1
#
_entry.id   AF-A0A9X5GQL5-F1
#
_cell.length_a   1.000
_cell.length_b   1.000
_cell.length_c   1.000
_cell.angle_alpha   90.00
_cell.angle_beta   90.00
_cell.angle_gamma   90.00
#
_symmetry.space_group_name_H-M   'P 1'
#
loop_
_entity.id
_entity.type
_entity.pdbx_description
1 polymer ?
#
loop_
_entity_poly.entity_id
_entity_poly.type
_entity_poly.pdbx_seq_one_letter_code
_entity_poly.pdbx_strand_id
1 'polypeptide(L)'
;MSGKPVTSKPVYGYLMDEDENFIIDEEAAPVVKQIYSLCLAGNGPTKIARMLTEQEIPTPGTLEYRRTGSTRRYHPGYECKWAANTVVHILENREYTGCLVNFKTTTQSYKCSKIIYNSEDKQAIFENHHEQIIDRDTWERVQELRKQRKRPNRYDEVGLFSGILFCADCGSVMYQQRYQTDKRRQDCYICGSYKKRTADCTAHFIRTDLLTAGVTENLRKVTSYAAKHEARFMKLLTEQTEDGSKRRNAAKKKELEAAEKRIAELSAIFKRLYEDSVTGRISDERFTELSADYEAEQKELKEKAAALQSELSKTLEATANAEKFMKVVRKYTSFEELTPTLLREFVEKIVIHESEALDGKRRGKLRRQEIEIYYSFVGKVELPD
;
A
#
# COMPACT_ATOMS: atom_id res chain seq x y z
N MET A 1 4.54 -28.63 -17.89
CA MET A 1 3.08 -28.59 -17.64
C MET A 1 2.39 -28.20 -18.94
N SER A 2 1.35 -28.90 -19.36
CA SER A 2 0.78 -28.87 -20.72
C SER A 2 -0.03 -27.60 -21.08
N GLY A 3 0.05 -26.52 -20.31
CA GLY A 3 -0.63 -25.25 -20.62
C GLY A 3 -2.15 -25.30 -20.64
N LYS A 4 -2.78 -26.46 -20.38
CA LYS A 4 -4.24 -26.63 -20.42
C LYS A 4 -4.92 -26.02 -19.19
N PRO A 5 -6.14 -25.45 -19.34
CA PRO A 5 -6.94 -24.99 -18.23
C PRO A 5 -7.28 -26.13 -17.26
N VAL A 6 -7.06 -25.93 -15.96
CA VAL A 6 -7.51 -26.87 -14.92
C VAL A 6 -8.99 -26.61 -14.55
N THR A 7 -9.53 -25.47 -14.97
CA THR A 7 -10.90 -25.04 -14.65
C THR A 7 -11.87 -25.53 -15.71
N SER A 8 -13.02 -26.10 -15.28
CA SER A 8 -14.06 -26.61 -16.16
C SER A 8 -14.91 -25.53 -16.85
N LYS A 9 -14.79 -24.27 -16.45
CA LYS A 9 -15.51 -23.12 -17.04
C LYS A 9 -14.59 -21.91 -17.13
N PRO A 10 -14.58 -21.19 -18.26
CA PRO A 10 -13.81 -19.96 -18.42
C PRO A 10 -14.41 -18.83 -17.58
N VAL A 11 -13.65 -17.74 -17.44
CA VAL A 11 -14.09 -16.55 -16.71
C VAL A 11 -15.04 -15.70 -17.54
N TYR A 12 -15.90 -14.93 -16.86
CA TYR A 12 -16.90 -14.09 -17.51
C TYR A 12 -16.27 -13.16 -18.56
N GLY A 13 -16.74 -13.18 -19.80
CA GLY A 13 -16.11 -12.51 -20.93
C GLY A 13 -15.48 -13.49 -21.94
N TYR A 14 -15.30 -14.75 -21.56
CA TYR A 14 -14.81 -15.82 -22.42
C TYR A 14 -15.77 -17.01 -22.48
N LEU A 15 -15.76 -17.71 -23.60
CA LEU A 15 -16.38 -19.01 -23.83
C LEU A 15 -15.30 -20.06 -24.04
N MET A 16 -15.67 -21.34 -23.87
CA MET A 16 -14.79 -22.47 -24.12
C MET A 16 -15.29 -23.18 -25.37
N ASP A 17 -14.41 -23.42 -26.34
CA ASP A 17 -14.72 -24.17 -27.55
C ASP A 17 -14.66 -25.69 -27.32
N GLU A 18 -14.90 -26.48 -28.37
CA GLU A 18 -14.85 -27.95 -28.32
C GLU A 18 -13.44 -28.51 -28.04
N ASP A 19 -12.40 -27.71 -28.31
CA ASP A 19 -10.99 -28.04 -28.11
C ASP A 19 -10.44 -27.54 -26.75
N GLU A 20 -11.31 -27.08 -25.85
CA GLU A 20 -11.00 -26.51 -24.53
C GLU A 20 -10.23 -25.17 -24.56
N ASN A 21 -10.21 -24.46 -25.70
CA ASN A 21 -9.61 -23.13 -25.82
C ASN A 21 -10.58 -22.03 -25.39
N PHE A 22 -10.02 -20.91 -24.92
CA PHE A 22 -10.81 -19.76 -24.49
C PHE A 22 -10.99 -18.79 -25.66
N ILE A 23 -12.23 -18.57 -26.07
CA ILE A 23 -12.63 -17.63 -27.13
C ILE A 23 -13.39 -16.44 -26.52
N ILE A 24 -13.32 -15.27 -27.15
CA ILE A 24 -14.01 -14.07 -26.64
C ILE A 24 -15.53 -14.26 -26.74
N ASP A 25 -16.24 -13.95 -25.65
CA ASP A 25 -17.69 -13.89 -25.61
C ASP A 25 -18.17 -12.52 -26.09
N GLU A 26 -18.78 -12.46 -27.28
CA GLU A 26 -19.24 -11.20 -27.87
C GLU A 26 -20.27 -10.44 -27.00
N GLU A 27 -21.03 -11.15 -26.15
CA GLU A 27 -22.03 -10.54 -25.26
C GLU A 27 -21.40 -10.02 -23.97
N ALA A 28 -20.48 -10.79 -23.37
CA ALA A 28 -19.92 -10.49 -22.05
C ALA A 28 -18.61 -9.66 -22.11
N ALA A 29 -17.80 -9.81 -23.16
CA ALA A 29 -16.53 -9.09 -23.29
C ALA A 29 -16.68 -7.56 -23.36
N PRO A 30 -17.70 -6.98 -24.04
CA PRO A 30 -17.94 -5.55 -23.99
C PRO A 30 -18.23 -5.03 -22.58
N VAL A 31 -18.94 -5.82 -21.76
CA VAL A 31 -19.23 -5.47 -20.35
C VAL A 31 -17.94 -5.45 -19.53
N VAL A 32 -17.02 -6.39 -19.75
CA VAL A 32 -15.70 -6.37 -19.11
C VAL A 32 -14.92 -5.12 -19.52
N LYS A 33 -14.85 -4.79 -20.82
CA LYS A 33 -14.21 -3.55 -21.30
C LYS A 33 -14.81 -2.29 -20.68
N GLN A 34 -16.14 -2.25 -20.56
CA GLN A 34 -16.86 -1.16 -19.92
C GLN A 34 -16.50 -1.03 -18.43
N ILE A 35 -16.41 -2.14 -17.69
CA ILE A 35 -16.02 -2.15 -16.26
C ILE A 35 -14.62 -1.55 -16.08
N TYR A 36 -13.65 -1.95 -16.90
CA TYR A 36 -12.28 -1.40 -16.85
C TYR A 36 -12.27 0.09 -17.21
N SER A 37 -12.97 0.50 -18.27
CA SER A 37 -13.09 1.93 -18.65
C SER A 37 -13.72 2.77 -17.53
N LEU A 38 -14.80 2.31 -16.91
CA LEU A 38 -15.44 3.01 -15.80
C LEU A 38 -14.52 3.13 -14.58
N CYS A 39 -13.69 2.13 -14.31
CA CYS A 39 -12.68 2.18 -13.25
C CYS A 39 -11.57 3.20 -13.56
N LEU A 40 -11.09 3.25 -14.81
CA LEU A 40 -10.13 4.27 -15.26
C LEU A 40 -10.70 5.69 -15.15
N ALA A 41 -12.00 5.86 -15.39
CA ALA A 41 -12.72 7.11 -15.16
C ALA A 41 -12.90 7.47 -13.67
N GLY A 42 -12.35 6.69 -12.74
CA GLY A 42 -12.34 6.96 -11.30
C GLY A 42 -13.54 6.40 -10.53
N ASN A 43 -14.43 5.64 -11.18
CA ASN A 43 -15.57 5.05 -10.50
C ASN A 43 -15.15 3.87 -9.63
N GLY A 44 -15.67 3.80 -8.40
CA GLY A 44 -15.42 2.66 -7.52
C GLY A 44 -16.27 1.44 -7.86
N PRO A 45 -15.88 0.23 -7.42
CA PRO A 45 -16.63 -1.00 -7.71
C PRO A 45 -18.12 -0.94 -7.35
N THR A 46 -18.48 -0.27 -6.24
CA THR A 46 -19.88 -0.06 -5.86
C THR A 46 -20.64 0.85 -6.82
N LYS A 47 -20.01 1.93 -7.31
CA LYS A 47 -20.61 2.87 -8.26
C LYS A 47 -20.76 2.19 -9.62
N ILE A 48 -19.74 1.47 -10.07
CA ILE A 48 -19.77 0.65 -11.28
C ILE A 48 -20.90 -0.37 -11.22
N ALA A 49 -20.99 -1.15 -10.12
CA ALA A 49 -22.05 -2.14 -9.95
C ALA A 49 -23.46 -1.50 -10.02
N ARG A 50 -23.64 -0.32 -9.43
CA ARG A 50 -24.89 0.42 -9.53
C ARG A 50 -25.19 0.84 -10.98
N MET A 51 -24.20 1.37 -11.70
CA MET A 51 -24.36 1.77 -13.10
C MET A 51 -24.72 0.57 -14.00
N LEU A 52 -24.07 -0.58 -13.81
CA LEU A 52 -24.41 -1.81 -14.56
C LEU A 52 -25.83 -2.30 -14.25
N THR A 53 -26.27 -2.14 -12.99
CA THR A 53 -27.64 -2.48 -12.58
C THR A 53 -28.66 -1.52 -13.17
N GLU A 54 -28.36 -0.21 -13.22
CA GLU A 54 -29.19 0.83 -13.84
C GLU A 54 -29.30 0.64 -15.36
N GLN A 55 -28.27 0.08 -16.00
CA GLN A 55 -28.26 -0.29 -17.42
C GLN A 55 -28.95 -1.63 -17.72
N GLU A 56 -29.51 -2.29 -16.70
CA GLU A 56 -30.17 -3.59 -16.81
C GLU A 56 -29.28 -4.70 -17.42
N ILE A 57 -27.97 -4.61 -17.22
CA ILE A 57 -27.02 -5.61 -17.72
C ILE A 57 -27.15 -6.90 -16.88
N PRO A 58 -27.34 -8.08 -17.49
CA PRO A 58 -27.45 -9.32 -16.77
C PRO A 58 -26.16 -9.66 -16.01
N THR A 59 -26.31 -10.17 -14.78
CA THR A 59 -25.16 -10.62 -13.99
C THR A 59 -24.52 -11.88 -14.59
N PRO A 60 -23.24 -12.17 -14.29
CA PRO A 60 -22.58 -13.38 -14.79
C PRO A 60 -23.34 -14.68 -14.48
N GLY A 61 -23.96 -14.78 -13.29
CA GLY A 61 -24.76 -15.94 -12.90
C GLY A 61 -26.08 -16.05 -13.66
N THR A 62 -26.71 -14.92 -13.99
CA THR A 62 -27.90 -14.88 -14.84
C THR A 62 -27.58 -15.25 -16.28
N LEU A 63 -26.46 -14.78 -16.82
CA LEU A 63 -26.02 -15.15 -18.16
C LEU A 63 -25.73 -16.66 -18.25
N GLU A 64 -25.04 -17.21 -17.23
CA GLU A 64 -24.77 -18.65 -17.13
C GLU A 64 -26.07 -19.48 -17.08
N TYR A 65 -27.08 -19.02 -16.32
CA TYR A 65 -28.39 -19.67 -16.26
C TYR A 65 -29.10 -19.67 -17.60
N ARG A 66 -29.11 -18.55 -18.34
CA ARG A 66 -29.73 -18.48 -19.67
C ARG A 66 -29.11 -19.45 -20.67
N ARG A 67 -27.80 -19.68 -20.58
CA ARG A 67 -27.06 -20.55 -21.51
C ARG A 67 -27.10 -22.03 -21.14
N THR A 68 -27.03 -22.34 -19.84
CA THR A 68 -26.82 -23.73 -19.36
C THR A 68 -27.95 -24.27 -18.48
N GLY A 69 -28.89 -23.42 -18.07
CA GLY A 69 -29.91 -23.75 -17.08
C GLY A 69 -29.37 -23.89 -15.64
N SER A 70 -28.07 -23.63 -15.40
CA SER A 70 -27.47 -23.82 -14.08
C SER A 70 -27.99 -22.81 -13.05
N THR A 71 -28.53 -23.32 -11.94
CA THR A 71 -29.06 -22.48 -10.85
C THR A 71 -28.02 -22.11 -9.79
N ARG A 72 -26.76 -22.56 -9.93
CA ARG A 72 -25.71 -22.44 -8.90
C ARG A 72 -25.44 -21.00 -8.46
N ARG A 73 -25.44 -20.06 -9.41
CA ARG A 73 -25.16 -18.62 -9.19
C ARG A 73 -26.32 -17.73 -9.64
N TYR A 74 -27.47 -18.34 -9.91
CA TYR A 74 -28.67 -17.65 -10.37
C TYR A 74 -29.56 -17.27 -9.18
N HIS A 75 -30.01 -16.02 -9.17
CA HIS A 75 -30.87 -15.49 -8.13
C HIS A 75 -32.11 -14.83 -8.77
N PRO A 76 -33.28 -15.49 -8.73
CA PRO A 76 -34.53 -14.91 -9.23
C PRO A 76 -34.85 -13.57 -8.55
N GLY A 77 -35.24 -12.55 -9.33
CA GLY A 77 -35.50 -11.17 -8.87
C GLY A 77 -34.24 -10.30 -8.67
N TYR A 78 -33.08 -10.84 -9.01
CA TYR A 78 -31.76 -10.18 -8.94
C TYR A 78 -30.98 -10.33 -10.26
N GLU A 79 -31.67 -10.51 -11.37
CA GLU A 79 -31.10 -10.86 -12.68
C GLU A 79 -30.05 -9.86 -13.16
N CYS A 80 -30.28 -8.57 -12.90
CA CYS A 80 -29.38 -7.48 -13.28
C CYS A 80 -28.77 -6.77 -12.07
N LYS A 81 -28.91 -7.30 -10.85
CA LYS A 81 -28.39 -6.65 -9.63
C LYS A 81 -26.93 -7.03 -9.41
N TRP A 82 -26.03 -6.18 -9.88
CA TRP A 82 -24.59 -6.38 -9.74
C TRP A 82 -24.14 -6.14 -8.30
N ALA A 83 -23.42 -7.13 -7.75
CA ALA A 83 -22.74 -6.97 -6.48
C ALA A 83 -21.37 -6.30 -6.68
N ALA A 84 -21.00 -5.39 -5.77
CA ALA A 84 -19.69 -4.73 -5.82
C ALA A 84 -18.52 -5.73 -5.79
N ASN A 85 -18.69 -6.88 -5.11
CA ASN A 85 -17.67 -7.92 -5.05
C ASN A 85 -17.44 -8.59 -6.41
N THR A 86 -18.49 -8.74 -7.24
CA THR A 86 -18.36 -9.28 -8.60
C THR A 86 -17.49 -8.38 -9.47
N VAL A 87 -17.69 -7.05 -9.38
CA VAL A 87 -16.87 -6.06 -10.08
C VAL A 87 -15.41 -6.09 -9.58
N VAL A 88 -15.21 -6.24 -8.27
CA VAL A 88 -13.87 -6.42 -7.68
C VAL A 88 -13.16 -7.63 -8.29
N HIS A 89 -13.79 -8.80 -8.31
CA HIS A 89 -13.20 -10.01 -8.88
C HIS A 89 -12.85 -9.86 -10.37
N ILE A 90 -13.71 -9.20 -11.16
CA ILE A 90 -13.43 -8.93 -12.57
C ILE A 90 -12.21 -8.02 -12.74
N LEU A 91 -12.10 -6.97 -11.92
CA LEU A 91 -10.98 -6.05 -11.97
C LEU A 91 -9.67 -6.64 -11.42
N GLU A 92 -9.71 -7.68 -10.57
CA GLU A 92 -8.49 -8.34 -10.03
C GLU A 92 -7.96 -9.45 -10.93
N ASN A 93 -8.82 -10.04 -11.76
CA ASN A 93 -8.44 -11.23 -12.50
C ASN A 93 -7.47 -10.89 -13.64
N ARG A 94 -6.23 -11.39 -13.56
CA ARG A 94 -5.19 -11.21 -14.58
C ARG A 94 -5.53 -11.92 -15.90
N GLU A 95 -6.41 -12.93 -15.89
CA GLU A 95 -6.74 -13.71 -17.09
C GLU A 95 -7.31 -12.86 -18.24
N TYR A 96 -7.90 -11.69 -17.96
CA TYR A 96 -8.34 -10.76 -19.00
C TYR A 96 -7.24 -10.20 -19.91
N THR A 97 -5.97 -10.35 -19.51
CA THR A 97 -4.79 -9.99 -20.33
C THR A 97 -4.34 -11.14 -21.23
N GLY A 98 -5.15 -12.20 -21.41
CA GLY A 98 -4.82 -13.34 -22.26
C GLY A 98 -3.89 -14.37 -21.61
N CYS A 99 -3.62 -14.28 -20.31
CA CYS A 99 -2.84 -15.29 -19.59
C CYS A 99 -3.74 -16.35 -18.95
N LEU A 100 -3.28 -17.59 -18.85
CA LEU A 100 -3.91 -18.64 -18.05
C LEU A 100 -3.21 -18.76 -16.70
N VAL A 101 -3.98 -18.72 -15.60
CA VAL A 101 -3.44 -18.84 -14.24
C VAL A 101 -3.97 -20.12 -13.59
N ASN A 102 -3.13 -21.15 -13.56
CA ASN A 102 -3.45 -22.44 -12.94
C ASN A 102 -3.00 -22.49 -11.48
N PHE A 103 -3.63 -23.39 -10.70
CA PHE A 103 -3.33 -23.63 -9.28
C PHE A 103 -3.55 -22.42 -8.36
N LYS A 104 -4.59 -21.60 -8.61
CA LYS A 104 -4.99 -20.49 -7.71
C LYS A 104 -5.33 -20.97 -6.30
N THR A 105 -5.82 -22.19 -6.18
CA THR A 105 -6.23 -22.79 -4.91
C THR A 105 -5.68 -24.19 -4.74
N THR A 106 -5.36 -24.55 -3.49
CA THR A 106 -5.02 -25.91 -3.07
C THR A 106 -5.91 -26.35 -1.91
N THR A 107 -5.95 -27.65 -1.66
CA THR A 107 -6.67 -28.23 -0.52
C THR A 107 -5.69 -28.37 0.65
N GLN A 108 -6.10 -27.98 1.87
CA GLN A 108 -5.23 -27.96 3.05
C GLN A 108 -4.56 -29.32 3.32
N SER A 109 -5.30 -30.41 3.16
CA SER A 109 -4.77 -31.76 3.18
C SER A 109 -5.75 -32.72 2.51
N TYR A 110 -5.30 -33.93 2.18
CA TYR A 110 -6.18 -34.96 1.61
C TYR A 110 -7.38 -35.33 2.51
N LYS A 111 -7.32 -35.03 3.82
CA LYS A 111 -8.38 -35.28 4.81
C LYS A 111 -9.27 -34.06 5.08
N CYS A 112 -8.87 -32.87 4.63
CA CYS A 112 -9.57 -31.64 4.91
C CYS A 112 -9.83 -30.89 3.61
N SER A 113 -11.06 -30.94 3.11
CA SER A 113 -11.50 -30.25 1.88
C SER A 113 -11.56 -28.72 1.98
N LYS A 114 -10.87 -28.12 2.96
CA LYS A 114 -10.79 -26.67 3.10
C LYS A 114 -9.87 -26.12 2.01
N ILE A 115 -10.43 -25.23 1.19
CA ILE A 115 -9.74 -24.57 0.08
C ILE A 115 -8.87 -23.42 0.65
N ILE A 116 -7.60 -23.41 0.27
CA ILE A 116 -6.63 -22.37 0.59
C ILE A 116 -6.17 -21.72 -0.71
N TYR A 117 -6.08 -20.39 -0.74
CA TYR A 117 -5.53 -19.65 -1.88
C TYR A 117 -4.01 -19.70 -1.86
N ASN A 118 -3.42 -20.02 -3.02
CA ASN A 118 -1.98 -20.13 -3.18
C ASN A 118 -1.32 -18.75 -3.40
N SER A 119 -0.11 -18.58 -2.87
CA SER A 119 0.76 -17.43 -3.19
C SER A 119 1.14 -17.44 -4.68
N GLU A 120 1.51 -16.27 -5.22
CA GLU A 120 1.86 -16.12 -6.64
C GLU A 120 2.96 -17.09 -7.10
N ASP A 121 3.96 -17.36 -6.25
CA ASP A 121 5.07 -18.30 -6.54
C ASP A 121 4.63 -19.74 -6.79
N LYS A 122 3.43 -20.11 -6.29
CA LYS A 122 2.84 -21.45 -6.44
C LYS A 122 1.83 -21.52 -7.58
N GLN A 123 1.55 -20.39 -8.23
CA GLN A 123 0.65 -20.32 -9.37
C GLN A 123 1.44 -20.53 -10.67
N ALA A 124 0.91 -21.35 -11.56
CA ALA A 124 1.50 -21.53 -12.89
C ALA A 124 0.83 -20.54 -13.85
N ILE A 125 1.58 -19.55 -14.30
CA ILE A 125 1.10 -18.50 -15.22
C ILE A 125 1.62 -18.81 -16.62
N PHE A 126 0.70 -19.03 -17.55
CA PHE A 126 1.01 -19.20 -18.97
C PHE A 126 0.60 -17.93 -19.70
N GLU A 127 1.59 -17.16 -20.17
CA GLU A 127 1.34 -15.94 -20.92
C GLU A 127 0.86 -16.26 -22.35
N ASN A 128 0.03 -15.39 -22.94
CA ASN A 128 -0.50 -15.50 -24.31
C ASN A 128 -1.22 -16.82 -24.61
N HIS A 129 -2.01 -17.33 -23.67
CA HIS A 129 -2.83 -18.53 -23.85
C HIS A 129 -4.05 -18.28 -24.75
N HIS A 130 -4.69 -17.13 -24.63
CA HIS A 130 -5.91 -16.80 -25.37
C HIS A 130 -5.97 -15.31 -25.69
N GLU A 131 -6.91 -14.91 -26.55
CA GLU A 131 -7.06 -13.53 -26.98
C GLU A 131 -7.37 -12.61 -25.79
N GLN A 132 -6.65 -11.48 -25.67
CA GLN A 132 -6.84 -10.56 -24.57
C GLN A 132 -8.10 -9.70 -24.74
N ILE A 133 -8.91 -9.56 -23.69
CA ILE A 133 -10.01 -8.59 -23.66
C ILE A 133 -9.49 -7.21 -23.26
N ILE A 134 -8.47 -7.16 -22.39
CA ILE A 134 -7.87 -5.94 -21.85
C ILE A 134 -6.35 -6.02 -22.00
N ASP A 135 -5.73 -4.93 -22.44
CA ASP A 135 -4.26 -4.85 -22.55
C ASP A 135 -3.60 -4.89 -21.17
N ARG A 136 -2.39 -5.46 -21.09
CA ARG A 136 -1.63 -5.57 -19.84
C ARG A 136 -1.44 -4.23 -19.13
N ASP A 137 -1.08 -3.19 -19.88
CA ASP A 137 -0.86 -1.84 -19.36
C ASP A 137 -2.12 -1.27 -18.68
N THR A 138 -3.29 -1.51 -19.31
CA THR A 138 -4.59 -1.10 -18.77
C THR A 138 -4.90 -1.83 -17.46
N TRP A 139 -4.62 -3.13 -17.39
CA TRP A 139 -4.82 -3.92 -16.19
C TRP A 139 -3.92 -3.46 -15.04
N GLU A 140 -2.62 -3.27 -15.31
CA GLU A 140 -1.64 -2.80 -14.32
C GLU A 140 -2.01 -1.41 -13.79
N ARG A 141 -2.43 -0.50 -14.68
CA ARG A 141 -2.89 0.83 -14.30
C ARG A 141 -4.11 0.80 -13.38
N VAL A 142 -5.07 -0.08 -13.65
CA VAL A 142 -6.24 -0.28 -12.80
C VAL A 142 -5.85 -0.81 -11.41
N GLN A 143 -4.90 -1.76 -11.32
CA GLN A 143 -4.41 -2.24 -10.03
C GLN A 143 -3.80 -1.11 -9.20
N GLU A 144 -2.98 -0.27 -9.83
CA GLU A 144 -2.36 0.88 -9.17
C GLU A 144 -3.40 1.88 -8.66
N LEU A 145 -4.37 2.27 -9.50
CA LEU A 145 -5.45 3.19 -9.13
C LEU A 145 -6.27 2.65 -7.96
N ARG A 146 -6.54 1.34 -7.93
CA ARG A 146 -7.30 0.70 -6.86
C ARG A 146 -6.56 0.67 -5.53
N LYS A 147 -5.22 0.51 -5.53
CA LYS A 147 -4.39 0.61 -4.31
C LYS A 147 -4.41 2.03 -3.73
N GLN A 148 -4.41 3.06 -4.59
CA GLN A 148 -4.35 4.46 -4.19
C GLN A 148 -5.72 5.09 -3.89
N ARG A 149 -6.83 4.40 -4.21
CA ARG A 149 -8.17 4.96 -4.12
C ARG A 149 -8.62 5.16 -2.67
N LYS A 150 -8.84 6.42 -2.29
CA LYS A 150 -9.52 6.78 -1.05
C LYS A 150 -11.04 6.71 -1.28
N ARG A 151 -11.78 6.04 -0.37
CA ARG A 151 -13.24 5.93 -0.46
C ARG A 151 -13.87 7.33 -0.33
N PRO A 152 -14.61 7.83 -1.34
CA PRO A 152 -15.35 9.09 -1.22
C PRO A 152 -16.41 8.99 -0.11
N ASN A 153 -16.73 10.12 0.51
CA ASN A 153 -17.79 10.18 1.51
C ASN A 153 -19.19 10.11 0.83
N ARG A 154 -20.27 10.17 1.63
CA ARG A 154 -21.66 10.13 1.15
C ARG A 154 -21.99 11.20 0.09
N TYR A 155 -21.23 12.30 0.04
CA TYR A 155 -21.41 13.43 -0.87
C TYR A 155 -20.44 13.41 -2.07
N ASP A 156 -19.80 12.25 -2.34
CA ASP A 156 -18.76 12.06 -3.38
C ASP A 156 -17.52 12.99 -3.21
N GLU A 157 -17.36 13.57 -2.01
CA GLU A 157 -16.23 14.43 -1.65
C GLU A 157 -15.21 13.64 -0.81
N VAL A 158 -13.94 13.97 -0.96
CA VAL A 158 -12.87 13.48 -0.08
C VAL A 158 -12.44 14.65 0.80
N GLY A 159 -12.49 14.48 2.12
CA GLY A 159 -12.03 15.51 3.04
C GLY A 159 -10.54 15.81 2.82
N LEU A 160 -10.14 17.08 2.96
CA LEU A 160 -8.79 17.57 2.67
C LEU A 160 -7.70 16.68 3.30
N PHE A 161 -7.87 16.30 4.57
CA PHE A 161 -6.91 15.51 5.35
C PHE A 161 -7.24 14.01 5.42
N SER A 162 -8.20 13.54 4.62
CA SER A 162 -8.63 12.13 4.67
C SER A 162 -7.47 11.20 4.29
N GLY A 163 -7.14 10.27 5.18
CA GLY A 163 -6.09 9.26 4.96
C GLY A 163 -4.66 9.73 5.26
N ILE A 164 -4.47 10.91 5.86
CA ILE A 164 -3.17 11.32 6.40
C ILE A 164 -3.24 11.71 7.90
N LEU A 165 -4.43 11.71 8.51
CA LEU A 165 -4.61 12.00 9.94
C LEU A 165 -4.66 10.73 10.77
N PHE A 166 -3.88 10.72 11.85
CA PHE A 166 -3.75 9.60 12.77
C PHE A 166 -3.93 10.07 14.23
N CYS A 167 -4.51 9.22 15.05
CA CYS A 167 -4.59 9.43 16.49
C CYS A 167 -3.26 9.06 17.16
N ALA A 168 -2.74 9.90 18.06
CA ALA A 168 -1.51 9.65 18.80
C ALA A 168 -1.59 8.38 19.67
N ASP A 169 -2.69 8.21 20.41
CA ASP A 169 -2.81 7.16 21.42
C ASP A 169 -2.99 5.75 20.84
N CYS A 170 -3.82 5.61 19.79
CA CYS A 170 -4.17 4.29 19.23
C CYS A 170 -3.67 4.08 17.80
N GLY A 171 -2.94 5.04 17.22
CA GLY A 171 -2.42 4.99 15.84
C GLY A 171 -3.49 4.91 14.75
N SER A 172 -4.76 4.96 15.10
CA SER A 172 -5.86 4.71 14.17
C SER A 172 -6.13 5.93 13.28
N VAL A 173 -6.48 5.68 12.02
CA VAL A 173 -6.85 6.74 11.07
C VAL A 173 -8.06 7.52 11.58
N MET A 174 -8.00 8.85 11.49
CA MET A 174 -9.13 9.72 11.84
C MET A 174 -10.10 9.90 10.67
N TYR A 175 -11.39 9.81 10.97
CA TYR A 175 -12.45 9.94 9.97
C TYR A 175 -13.09 11.31 10.04
N GLN A 176 -13.37 11.89 8.88
CA GLN A 176 -14.16 13.10 8.79
C GLN A 176 -15.61 12.79 9.20
N GLN A 177 -16.15 13.64 10.06
CA GLN A 177 -17.53 13.66 10.46
C GLN A 177 -18.08 15.07 10.25
N ARG A 178 -19.21 15.14 9.56
CA ARG A 178 -19.92 16.39 9.30
C ARG A 178 -21.10 16.47 10.25
N TYR A 179 -21.11 17.48 11.10
CA TYR A 179 -22.26 17.82 11.93
C TYR A 179 -23.00 18.98 11.27
N GLN A 180 -24.22 18.73 10.83
CA GLN A 180 -25.10 19.75 10.29
C GLN A 180 -26.32 19.86 11.18
N THR A 181 -26.55 21.06 11.70
CA THR A 181 -27.77 21.48 12.39
C THR A 181 -28.31 22.70 11.67
N ASP A 182 -29.60 23.03 11.83
CA ASP A 182 -30.23 24.21 11.19
C ASP A 182 -29.43 25.51 11.36
N LYS A 183 -28.71 25.65 12.48
CA LYS A 183 -27.95 26.85 12.83
C LYS A 183 -26.44 26.74 12.62
N ARG A 184 -25.90 25.55 12.33
CA ARG A 184 -24.45 25.34 12.32
C ARG A 184 -24.02 24.17 11.46
N ARG A 185 -23.03 24.41 10.60
CA ARG A 185 -22.26 23.37 9.90
C ARG A 185 -20.88 23.30 10.55
N GLN A 186 -20.55 22.16 11.15
CA GLN A 186 -19.24 21.89 11.74
C GLN A 186 -18.69 20.57 11.24
N ASP A 187 -17.61 20.65 10.49
CA ASP A 187 -16.88 19.47 10.06
C ASP A 187 -15.74 19.23 11.04
N CYS A 188 -15.57 17.99 11.51
CA CYS A 188 -14.49 17.60 12.41
C CYS A 188 -13.88 16.27 11.97
N TYR A 189 -12.70 15.97 12.48
CA TYR A 189 -12.09 14.65 12.41
C TYR A 189 -12.17 13.98 13.78
N ILE A 190 -12.54 12.71 13.81
CA ILE A 190 -12.65 11.90 15.03
C ILE A 190 -11.83 10.62 14.89
N CYS A 191 -11.23 10.16 15.98
CA CYS A 191 -10.51 8.89 16.02
C CYS A 191 -11.39 7.73 15.53
N GLY A 192 -10.85 6.93 14.60
CA GLY A 192 -11.55 5.81 14.01
C GLY A 192 -11.88 4.69 15.00
N SER A 193 -10.96 4.41 15.92
CA SER A 193 -11.16 3.35 16.93
C SER A 193 -12.22 3.73 17.95
N TYR A 194 -12.22 4.98 18.41
CA TYR A 194 -13.29 5.50 19.26
C TYR A 194 -14.65 5.45 18.57
N LYS A 195 -14.72 5.87 17.29
CA LYS A 195 -15.97 5.86 16.51
C LYS A 195 -16.53 4.47 16.29
N LYS A 196 -15.68 3.50 15.97
CA LYS A 196 -16.08 2.10 15.70
C LYS A 196 -16.19 1.25 16.97
N ARG A 197 -15.75 1.78 18.12
CA ARG A 197 -15.64 1.05 19.40
C ARG A 197 -14.78 -0.21 19.27
N THR A 198 -13.69 -0.13 18.50
CA THR A 198 -12.81 -1.27 18.21
C THR A 198 -11.61 -1.38 19.15
N ALA A 199 -11.24 -0.28 19.82
CA ALA A 199 -10.18 -0.25 20.82
C ALA A 199 -10.51 0.80 21.90
N ASP A 200 -9.89 0.66 23.07
CA ASP A 200 -9.99 1.63 24.16
C ASP A 200 -9.14 2.87 23.82
N CYS A 201 -9.80 3.87 23.25
CA CYS A 201 -9.21 5.18 22.98
C CYS A 201 -10.19 6.25 23.45
N THR A 202 -9.69 7.40 23.91
CA THR A 202 -10.53 8.54 24.29
C THR A 202 -11.11 9.24 23.06
N ALA A 203 -12.04 10.16 23.28
CA ALA A 203 -12.73 10.90 22.23
C ALA A 203 -11.81 11.95 21.57
N HIS A 204 -10.74 11.51 20.90
CA HIS A 204 -9.87 12.39 20.11
C HIS A 204 -10.67 12.98 18.96
N PHE A 205 -10.86 14.30 19.00
CA PHE A 205 -11.49 15.05 17.94
C PHE A 205 -10.76 16.36 17.70
N ILE A 206 -10.79 16.83 16.46
CA ILE A 206 -10.34 18.16 16.09
C ILE A 206 -11.30 18.74 15.05
N ARG A 207 -11.55 20.06 15.11
CA ARG A 207 -12.38 20.72 14.10
C ARG A 207 -11.58 20.95 12.82
N THR A 208 -12.23 20.78 11.67
CA THR A 208 -11.59 20.88 10.36
C THR A 208 -11.07 22.28 10.10
N ASP A 209 -11.82 23.32 10.49
CA ASP A 209 -11.41 24.72 10.33
C ASP A 209 -10.13 25.06 11.13
N LEU A 210 -10.07 24.64 12.40
CA LEU A 210 -8.88 24.82 13.24
C LEU A 210 -7.67 24.04 12.71
N LEU A 211 -7.88 22.80 12.27
CA LEU A 211 -6.83 21.99 11.69
C LEU A 211 -6.31 22.62 10.38
N THR A 212 -7.20 23.06 9.48
CA THR A 212 -6.81 23.73 8.25
C THR A 212 -6.01 24.99 8.53
N ALA A 213 -6.46 25.83 9.46
CA ALA A 213 -5.75 27.06 9.82
C ALA A 213 -4.34 26.75 10.39
N GLY A 214 -4.25 25.83 11.36
CA GLY A 214 -2.98 25.47 12.00
C GLY A 214 -1.98 24.84 11.03
N VAL A 215 -2.43 23.93 10.17
CA VAL A 215 -1.57 23.31 9.14
C VAL A 215 -1.14 24.33 8.10
N THR A 216 -2.03 25.23 7.67
CA THR A 216 -1.69 26.31 6.72
C THR A 216 -0.61 27.24 7.29
N GLU A 217 -0.78 27.66 8.55
CA GLU A 217 0.17 28.54 9.21
C GLU A 217 1.54 27.87 9.38
N ASN A 218 1.56 26.60 9.81
CA ASN A 218 2.80 25.86 9.96
C ASN A 218 3.52 25.66 8.62
N LEU A 219 2.81 25.26 7.55
CA LEU A 219 3.35 25.16 6.20
C LEU A 219 3.93 26.49 5.72
N ARG A 220 3.25 27.61 5.94
CA ARG A 220 3.75 28.95 5.58
C ARG A 220 5.03 29.30 6.36
N LYS A 221 5.10 28.96 7.64
CA LYS A 221 6.33 29.17 8.45
C LYS A 221 7.49 28.32 7.93
N VAL A 222 7.28 27.03 7.71
CA VAL A 222 8.32 26.11 7.20
C VAL A 222 8.79 26.50 5.81
N THR A 223 7.86 26.76 4.88
CA THR A 223 8.21 27.16 3.51
C THR A 223 8.92 28.51 3.46
N SER A 224 8.47 29.50 4.24
CA SER A 224 9.13 30.82 4.27
C SER A 224 10.52 30.76 4.90
N TYR A 225 10.72 29.97 5.96
CA TYR A 225 12.04 29.76 6.57
C TYR A 225 12.98 29.02 5.60
N ALA A 226 12.51 27.94 4.99
CA ALA A 226 13.27 27.17 4.01
C ALA A 226 13.67 28.02 2.79
N ALA A 227 12.78 28.89 2.30
CA ALA A 227 13.07 29.80 1.20
C ALA A 227 14.09 30.90 1.56
N LYS A 228 14.01 31.46 2.78
CA LYS A 228 14.93 32.52 3.23
C LYS A 228 16.30 32.00 3.65
N HIS A 229 16.36 30.79 4.19
CA HIS A 229 17.55 30.23 4.83
C HIS A 229 17.87 28.82 4.33
N GLU A 230 17.90 28.63 3.02
CA GLU A 230 18.07 27.30 2.39
C GLU A 230 19.28 26.53 2.93
N ALA A 231 20.47 27.12 2.99
CA ALA A 231 21.67 26.44 3.49
C ALA A 231 21.55 26.05 4.98
N ARG A 232 20.95 26.91 5.80
CA ARG A 232 20.74 26.65 7.24
C ARG A 232 19.65 25.60 7.46
N PHE A 233 18.61 25.62 6.64
CA PHE A 233 17.52 24.66 6.70
C PHE A 233 17.99 23.27 6.25
N MET A 234 18.75 23.18 5.16
CA MET A 234 19.41 21.93 4.73
C MET A 234 20.30 21.36 5.84
N LYS A 235 21.11 22.23 6.47
CA LYS A 235 21.95 21.83 7.60
C LYS A 235 21.11 21.32 8.78
N LEU A 236 20.04 22.01 9.14
CA LEU A 236 19.13 21.61 10.22
C LEU A 236 18.44 20.26 9.93
N LEU A 237 18.00 20.03 8.69
CA LEU A 237 17.42 18.76 8.28
C LEU A 237 18.44 17.61 8.36
N THR A 238 19.67 17.86 7.90
CA THR A 238 20.75 16.87 8.04
C THR A 238 21.11 16.65 9.50
N GLU A 239 21.16 17.69 10.34
CA GLU A 239 21.49 17.57 11.76
C GLU A 239 20.38 16.86 12.56
N GLN A 240 19.10 17.13 12.29
CA GLN A 240 17.98 16.42 12.93
C GLN A 240 17.94 14.92 12.57
N THR A 241 18.43 14.54 11.39
CA THR A 241 18.60 13.12 11.03
C THR A 241 19.95 12.55 11.50
N GLU A 242 20.93 13.39 11.76
CA GLU A 242 22.30 13.03 12.17
C GLU A 242 22.57 13.14 13.67
N ASP A 243 21.66 13.70 14.49
CA ASP A 243 21.89 13.99 15.92
C ASP A 243 22.03 12.69 16.73
N GLY A 244 23.28 12.22 16.77
CA GLY A 244 23.73 10.97 17.39
C GLY A 244 24.58 10.07 16.48
N SER A 245 24.66 10.36 15.18
CA SER A 245 24.99 9.34 14.17
C SER A 245 26.33 9.48 13.45
N LYS A 246 27.05 10.61 13.40
CA LYS A 246 28.34 10.63 12.65
C LYS A 246 29.39 9.64 13.19
N ARG A 247 29.58 9.58 14.51
CA ARG A 247 30.47 8.58 15.15
C ARG A 247 29.90 7.17 15.08
N ARG A 248 28.58 7.00 15.26
CA ARG A 248 27.92 5.67 15.18
C ARG A 248 27.92 5.12 13.76
N ASN A 249 27.68 5.94 12.75
CA ASN A 249 27.73 5.58 11.33
C ASN A 249 29.14 5.26 10.88
N ALA A 250 30.15 6.00 11.35
CA ALA A 250 31.54 5.64 11.09
C ALA A 250 31.90 4.27 11.72
N ALA A 251 31.43 4.01 12.94
CA ALA A 251 31.60 2.70 13.58
C ALA A 251 30.85 1.59 12.84
N LYS A 252 29.58 1.79 12.48
CA LYS A 252 28.75 0.85 11.71
C LYS A 252 29.32 0.57 10.32
N LYS A 253 29.89 1.59 9.66
CA LYS A 253 30.58 1.39 8.38
C LYS A 253 31.81 0.51 8.55
N LYS A 254 32.59 0.71 9.61
CA LYS A 254 33.75 -0.13 9.92
C LYS A 254 33.33 -1.57 10.28
N GLU A 255 32.22 -1.74 10.99
CA GLU A 255 31.63 -3.05 11.29
C GLU A 255 31.13 -3.76 10.02
N LEU A 256 30.49 -3.03 9.10
CA LEU A 256 30.07 -3.55 7.80
C LEU A 256 31.28 -4.03 6.99
N GLU A 257 32.32 -3.20 6.87
CA GLU A 257 33.57 -3.57 6.17
C GLU A 257 34.23 -4.80 6.81
N ALA A 258 34.22 -4.91 8.15
CA ALA A 258 34.75 -6.08 8.85
C ALA A 258 33.91 -7.35 8.59
N ALA A 259 32.58 -7.24 8.60
CA ALA A 259 31.67 -8.35 8.30
C ALA A 259 31.82 -8.83 6.85
N GLU A 260 31.88 -7.91 5.88
CA GLU A 260 32.10 -8.21 4.46
C GLU A 260 33.45 -8.91 4.24
N LYS A 261 34.51 -8.43 4.90
CA LYS A 261 35.83 -9.06 4.84
C LYS A 261 35.78 -10.49 5.39
N ARG A 262 35.11 -10.71 6.53
CA ARG A 262 34.96 -12.05 7.12
C ARG A 262 34.14 -12.99 6.24
N ILE A 263 33.08 -12.50 5.60
CA ILE A 263 32.29 -13.27 4.62
C ILE A 263 33.15 -13.71 3.44
N ALA A 264 34.02 -12.83 2.94
CA ALA A 264 34.95 -13.14 1.85
C ALA A 264 36.01 -14.17 2.28
N GLU A 265 36.57 -14.04 3.48
CA GLU A 265 37.49 -15.02 4.07
C GLU A 265 36.83 -16.40 4.22
N LEU A 266 35.62 -16.47 4.78
CA LEU A 266 34.84 -17.70 4.91
C LEU A 266 34.56 -18.35 3.55
N SER A 267 34.25 -17.54 2.54
CA SER A 267 34.04 -18.02 1.17
C SER A 267 35.31 -18.63 0.57
N ALA A 268 36.48 -18.06 0.86
CA ALA A 268 37.76 -18.60 0.42
C ALA A 268 38.13 -19.89 1.17
N ILE A 269 37.85 -19.96 2.47
CA ILE A 269 38.03 -21.16 3.29
C ILE A 269 37.14 -22.29 2.76
N PHE A 270 35.87 -22.00 2.47
CA PHE A 270 34.92 -22.98 1.96
C PHE A 270 35.35 -23.55 0.61
N LYS A 271 35.88 -22.71 -0.30
CA LYS A 271 36.45 -23.18 -1.58
C LYS A 271 37.60 -24.16 -1.37
N ARG A 272 38.54 -23.85 -0.47
CA ARG A 272 39.66 -24.76 -0.15
C ARG A 272 39.18 -26.04 0.53
N LEU A 273 38.21 -25.96 1.44
CA LEU A 273 37.62 -27.11 2.11
C LEU A 273 36.98 -28.07 1.09
N TYR A 274 36.31 -27.52 0.07
CA TYR A 274 35.75 -28.29 -1.03
C TYR A 274 36.83 -28.92 -1.92
N GLU A 275 37.92 -28.20 -2.21
CA GLU A 275 39.07 -28.77 -2.93
C GLU A 275 39.73 -29.92 -2.16
N ASP A 276 39.86 -29.80 -0.83
CA ASP A 276 40.44 -30.82 0.03
C ASP A 276 39.52 -32.06 0.19
N SER A 277 38.19 -31.91 0.12
CA SER A 277 37.27 -33.06 0.09
C SER A 277 37.32 -33.81 -1.24
N VAL A 278 37.32 -33.08 -2.36
CA VAL A 278 37.43 -33.68 -3.71
C VAL A 278 38.77 -34.41 -3.89
N THR A 279 39.85 -33.92 -3.28
CA THR A 279 41.17 -34.58 -3.31
C THR A 279 41.33 -35.70 -2.27
N GLY A 280 40.30 -35.98 -1.46
CA GLY A 280 40.28 -37.05 -0.47
C GLY A 280 41.17 -36.81 0.77
N ARG A 281 41.61 -35.56 0.99
CA ARG A 281 42.40 -35.20 2.19
C ARG A 281 41.55 -35.12 3.44
N ILE A 282 40.25 -34.90 3.28
CA ILE A 282 39.25 -34.94 4.35
C ILE A 282 38.12 -35.90 3.98
N SER A 283 37.54 -36.58 4.97
CA SER A 283 36.37 -37.42 4.76
C SER A 283 35.11 -36.57 4.57
N ASP A 284 34.12 -37.12 3.87
CA ASP A 284 32.83 -36.47 3.64
C ASP A 284 32.15 -36.09 4.97
N GLU A 285 32.20 -36.96 5.97
CA GLU A 285 31.64 -36.69 7.31
C GLU A 285 32.26 -35.43 7.95
N ARG A 286 33.59 -35.29 7.87
CA ARG A 286 34.32 -34.11 8.40
C ARG A 286 34.07 -32.86 7.57
N PHE A 287 33.88 -33.01 6.26
CA PHE A 287 33.47 -31.90 5.41
C PHE A 287 32.09 -31.39 5.82
N THR A 288 31.10 -32.27 6.04
CA THR A 288 29.75 -31.84 6.49
C THR A 288 29.78 -31.11 7.82
N GLU A 289 30.58 -31.58 8.78
CA GLU A 289 30.68 -30.93 10.10
C GLU A 289 31.31 -29.54 10.00
N LEU A 290 32.48 -29.41 9.33
CA LEU A 290 33.17 -28.12 9.17
C LEU A 290 32.41 -27.13 8.28
N SER A 291 31.76 -27.62 7.22
CA SER A 291 30.97 -26.77 6.31
C SER A 291 29.74 -26.19 7.00
N ALA A 292 29.08 -26.94 7.89
CA ALA A 292 27.92 -26.47 8.64
C ALA A 292 28.25 -25.25 9.53
N ASP A 293 29.38 -25.28 10.24
CA ASP A 293 29.81 -24.17 11.11
C ASP A 293 30.12 -22.91 10.29
N TYR A 294 30.83 -23.04 9.17
CA TYR A 294 31.15 -21.91 8.30
C TYR A 294 29.92 -21.34 7.59
N GLU A 295 28.98 -22.18 7.17
CA GLU A 295 27.72 -21.74 6.58
C GLU A 295 26.84 -21.01 7.60
N ALA A 296 26.79 -21.49 8.84
CA ALA A 296 26.08 -20.82 9.93
C ALA A 296 26.68 -19.44 10.22
N GLU A 297 28.01 -19.34 10.37
CA GLU A 297 28.71 -18.06 10.58
C GLU A 297 28.48 -17.11 9.39
N GLN A 298 28.58 -17.62 8.16
CA GLN A 298 28.36 -16.80 6.96
C GLN A 298 26.93 -16.28 6.87
N LYS A 299 25.93 -17.10 7.23
CA LYS A 299 24.52 -16.68 7.25
C LYS A 299 24.30 -15.56 8.26
N GLU A 300 24.79 -15.71 9.50
CA GLU A 300 24.66 -14.66 10.52
C GLU A 300 25.33 -13.35 10.08
N LEU A 301 26.53 -13.43 9.50
CA LEU A 301 27.25 -12.25 9.04
C LEU A 301 26.54 -11.57 7.86
N LYS A 302 25.93 -12.34 6.95
CA LYS A 302 25.12 -11.79 5.85
C LYS A 302 23.87 -11.08 6.37
N GLU A 303 23.18 -11.65 7.36
CA GLU A 303 22.02 -11.01 8.00
C GLU A 303 22.43 -9.72 8.72
N LYS A 304 23.54 -9.73 9.46
CA LYS A 304 24.10 -8.53 10.12
C LYS A 304 24.53 -7.47 9.11
N ALA A 305 25.22 -7.85 8.04
CA ALA A 305 25.65 -6.93 6.98
C ALA A 305 24.44 -6.28 6.27
N ALA A 306 23.41 -7.06 5.95
CA ALA A 306 22.17 -6.55 5.36
C ALA A 306 21.45 -5.55 6.29
N ALA A 307 21.40 -5.83 7.59
CA ALA A 307 20.84 -4.92 8.59
C ALA A 307 21.64 -3.60 8.67
N LEU A 308 22.98 -3.69 8.80
CA LEU A 308 23.87 -2.52 8.84
C LEU A 308 23.79 -1.68 7.56
N GLN A 309 23.71 -2.34 6.39
CA GLN A 309 23.60 -1.67 5.10
C GLN A 309 22.24 -0.97 4.95
N SER A 310 21.15 -1.57 5.41
CA SER A 310 19.83 -0.92 5.45
C SER A 310 19.80 0.30 6.37
N GLU A 311 20.53 0.28 7.49
CA GLU A 311 20.64 1.44 8.37
C GLU A 311 21.50 2.56 7.76
N LEU A 312 22.61 2.21 7.10
CA LEU A 312 23.46 3.17 6.38
C LEU A 312 22.74 3.77 5.16
N SER A 313 21.94 2.99 4.43
CA SER A 313 21.18 3.50 3.28
C SER A 313 20.15 4.55 3.70
N LYS A 314 19.45 4.34 4.83
CA LYS A 314 18.53 5.34 5.41
C LYS A 314 19.22 6.68 5.69
N THR A 315 20.49 6.67 6.07
CA THR A 315 21.26 7.90 6.32
C THR A 315 21.70 8.62 5.04
N LEU A 316 22.06 7.89 3.98
CA LEU A 316 22.34 8.47 2.66
C LEU A 316 21.06 8.98 1.98
N GLU A 317 19.93 8.33 2.22
CA GLU A 317 18.63 8.79 1.75
C GLU A 317 18.23 10.13 2.36
N ALA A 318 18.70 10.47 3.56
CA ALA A 318 18.34 11.72 4.25
C ALA A 318 18.78 12.98 3.49
N THR A 319 19.99 13.01 2.91
CA THR A 319 20.46 14.15 2.11
C THR A 319 19.68 14.29 0.81
N ALA A 320 19.45 13.18 0.10
CA ALA A 320 18.62 13.14 -1.10
C ALA A 320 17.16 13.52 -0.80
N ASN A 321 16.65 13.15 0.37
CA ASN A 321 15.31 13.49 0.84
C ASN A 321 15.17 14.97 1.19
N ALA A 322 16.18 15.58 1.81
CA ALA A 322 16.22 17.02 2.04
C ALA A 322 16.21 17.80 0.72
N GLU A 323 16.99 17.37 -0.28
CA GLU A 323 16.96 17.98 -1.62
C GLU A 323 15.60 17.84 -2.31
N LYS A 324 14.95 16.66 -2.20
CA LYS A 324 13.59 16.45 -2.72
C LYS A 324 12.59 17.38 -2.05
N PHE A 325 12.67 17.53 -0.72
CA PHE A 325 11.81 18.46 0.01
C PHE A 325 12.02 19.90 -0.44
N MET A 326 13.28 20.34 -0.63
CA MET A 326 13.58 21.68 -1.16
C MET A 326 13.03 21.92 -2.56
N LYS A 327 13.00 20.89 -3.44
CA LYS A 327 12.34 21.01 -4.75
C LYS A 327 10.84 21.28 -4.60
N VAL A 328 10.18 20.64 -3.63
CA VAL A 328 8.75 20.88 -3.35
C VAL A 328 8.53 22.29 -2.78
N VAL A 329 9.38 22.75 -1.85
CA VAL A 329 9.34 24.13 -1.31
C VAL A 329 9.50 25.17 -2.43
N ARG A 330 10.44 24.96 -3.36
CA ARG A 330 10.67 25.85 -4.50
C ARG A 330 9.49 25.90 -5.47
N LYS A 331 8.76 24.79 -5.62
CA LYS A 331 7.56 24.72 -6.47
C LYS A 331 6.37 25.49 -5.88
N TYR A 332 6.27 25.57 -4.55
CA TYR A 332 5.14 26.19 -3.85
C TYR A 332 5.59 27.24 -2.83
N THR A 333 6.36 28.24 -3.27
CA THR A 333 6.87 29.32 -2.41
C THR A 333 5.74 30.20 -1.84
N SER A 334 4.62 30.30 -2.55
CA SER A 334 3.41 30.99 -2.09
C SER A 334 2.17 30.24 -2.55
N PHE A 335 1.22 30.02 -1.64
CA PHE A 335 -0.09 29.46 -1.95
C PHE A 335 -1.18 30.17 -1.14
N GLU A 336 -2.30 30.48 -1.80
CA GLU A 336 -3.46 31.13 -1.18
C GLU A 336 -4.30 30.13 -0.39
N GLU A 337 -4.60 28.98 -1.00
CA GLU A 337 -5.44 27.92 -0.43
C GLU A 337 -4.72 26.57 -0.35
N LEU A 338 -5.11 25.79 0.65
CA LEU A 338 -4.53 24.48 0.91
C LEU A 338 -5.25 23.41 0.07
N THR A 339 -4.62 23.03 -1.04
CA THR A 339 -5.18 22.04 -1.97
C THR A 339 -4.81 20.61 -1.56
N PRO A 340 -5.64 19.60 -1.89
CA PRO A 340 -5.32 18.20 -1.62
C PRO A 340 -4.04 17.71 -2.31
N THR A 341 -3.65 18.31 -3.44
CA THR A 341 -2.40 17.98 -4.16
C THR A 341 -1.19 18.52 -3.42
N LEU A 342 -1.20 19.79 -3.02
CA LEU A 342 -0.14 20.41 -2.23
C LEU A 342 0.08 19.65 -0.91
N LEU A 343 -1.01 19.35 -0.20
CA LEU A 343 -0.95 18.62 1.07
C LEU A 343 -0.27 17.25 0.91
N ARG A 344 -0.52 16.52 -0.18
CA ARG A 344 0.11 15.21 -0.42
C ARG A 344 1.58 15.30 -0.80
N GLU A 345 1.98 16.36 -1.50
CA GLU A 345 3.40 16.57 -1.83
C GLU A 345 4.19 16.93 -0.55
N PHE A 346 3.62 17.75 0.33
CA PHE A 346 4.32 18.24 1.52
C PHE A 346 4.20 17.36 2.76
N VAL A 347 3.06 16.72 3.00
CA VAL A 347 2.74 16.11 4.30
C VAL A 347 2.53 14.61 4.12
N GLU A 348 3.33 13.83 4.85
CA GLU A 348 3.23 12.37 4.91
C GLU A 348 2.12 11.94 5.87
N LYS A 349 2.16 12.47 7.09
CA LYS A 349 1.16 12.19 8.14
C LYS A 349 1.02 13.35 9.11
N ILE A 350 -0.15 13.45 9.72
CA ILE A 350 -0.45 14.40 10.79
C ILE A 350 -0.97 13.58 11.98
N VAL A 351 -0.34 13.73 13.13
CA VAL A 351 -0.71 13.04 14.36
C VAL A 351 -1.39 14.03 15.30
N ILE A 352 -2.55 13.64 15.81
CA ILE A 352 -3.39 14.47 16.69
C ILE A 352 -3.44 13.85 18.08
N HIS A 353 -3.06 14.65 19.06
CA HIS A 353 -3.09 14.30 20.48
C HIS A 353 -4.43 14.67 21.13
N GLU A 354 -4.65 14.15 22.35
CA GLU A 354 -5.83 14.49 23.14
C GLU A 354 -5.85 15.99 23.48
N SER A 355 -7.05 16.58 23.53
CA SER A 355 -7.19 17.99 23.90
C SER A 355 -7.14 18.16 25.42
N GLU A 356 -6.26 19.02 25.91
CA GLU A 356 -6.14 19.37 27.32
C GLU A 356 -6.91 20.65 27.64
N ALA A 357 -7.66 20.66 28.74
CA ALA A 357 -8.36 21.84 29.21
C ALA A 357 -7.43 22.69 30.08
N LEU A 358 -7.11 23.91 29.64
CA LEU A 358 -6.25 24.82 30.39
C LEU A 358 -6.94 25.36 31.65
N ASP A 359 -8.28 25.42 31.63
CA ASP A 359 -9.09 25.96 32.73
C ASP A 359 -9.39 24.94 33.85
N GLY A 360 -8.85 23.72 33.79
CA GLY A 360 -9.14 22.61 34.72
C GLY A 360 -10.59 22.08 34.66
N LYS A 361 -11.49 22.76 33.93
CA LYS A 361 -12.88 22.35 33.72
C LYS A 361 -12.98 21.47 32.48
N ARG A 362 -13.55 20.26 32.64
CA ARG A 362 -13.79 19.31 31.52
C ARG A 362 -14.61 19.90 30.36
N ARG A 363 -15.37 20.98 30.58
CA ARG A 363 -16.12 21.77 29.56
C ARG A 363 -15.65 23.24 29.46
N GLY A 364 -14.38 23.52 29.79
CA GLY A 364 -13.77 24.84 29.60
C GLY A 364 -13.73 25.25 28.13
N LYS A 365 -13.80 26.56 27.86
CA LYS A 365 -13.73 27.12 26.50
C LYS A 365 -12.30 27.18 25.99
N LEU A 366 -11.31 27.28 26.90
CA LEU A 366 -9.90 27.28 26.55
C LEU A 366 -9.33 25.86 26.60
N ARG A 367 -8.91 25.35 25.45
CA ARG A 367 -8.25 24.05 25.31
C ARG A 367 -6.98 24.20 24.50
N ARG A 368 -5.96 23.44 24.88
CA ARG A 368 -4.75 23.23 24.09
C ARG A 368 -4.83 21.85 23.47
N GLN A 369 -4.43 21.72 22.22
CA GLN A 369 -4.34 20.43 21.55
C GLN A 369 -3.05 20.42 20.74
N GLU A 370 -2.23 19.39 20.94
CA GLU A 370 -1.00 19.22 20.21
C GLU A 370 -1.24 18.52 18.87
N ILE A 371 -0.57 19.02 17.84
CA ILE A 371 -0.64 18.50 16.47
C ILE A 371 0.80 18.36 15.98
N GLU A 372 1.17 17.14 15.63
CA GLU A 372 2.46 16.87 15.01
C GLU A 372 2.27 16.70 13.50
N ILE A 373 3.04 17.47 12.73
CA ILE A 373 3.03 17.41 11.27
C ILE A 373 4.34 16.77 10.82
N TYR A 374 4.22 15.64 10.13
CA TYR A 374 5.35 14.97 9.51
C TYR A 374 5.35 15.31 8.02
N TYR A 375 6.39 16.00 7.61
CA TYR A 375 6.61 16.41 6.25
C TYR A 375 7.20 15.25 5.43
N SER A 376 6.74 15.12 4.19
CA SER A 376 7.28 14.17 3.23
C SER A 376 8.79 14.30 3.16
N PHE A 377 9.50 13.17 3.12
CA PHE A 377 10.97 13.07 3.03
C PHE A 377 11.76 13.45 4.29
N VAL A 378 11.29 14.41 5.09
CA VAL A 378 12.08 14.99 6.19
C VAL A 378 11.50 14.75 7.60
N GLY A 379 10.28 14.24 7.70
CA GLY A 379 9.67 13.92 9.00
C GLY A 379 9.23 15.15 9.79
N LYS A 380 9.37 15.11 11.12
CA LYS A 380 8.98 16.23 11.99
C LYS A 380 10.04 17.34 11.88
N VAL A 381 9.61 18.54 11.51
CA VAL A 381 10.50 19.70 11.38
C VAL A 381 10.24 20.65 12.55
N GLU A 382 11.23 20.80 13.41
CA GLU A 382 11.23 21.81 14.48
C GLU A 382 12.09 22.99 14.03
N LEU A 383 11.48 24.14 13.79
CA LEU A 383 12.18 25.36 13.46
C LEU A 383 12.76 25.98 14.73
N PRO A 384 14.01 26.49 14.71
CA PRO A 384 14.56 27.25 15.82
C PRO A 384 13.80 28.57 15.98
N ASP A 385 13.62 29.00 17.24
CA ASP A 385 12.94 30.24 17.61
C ASP A 385 13.56 31.51 16.98
#